data_AF-A0A0M0EDA3-F1
#
_entry.id   AF-A0A0M0EDA3-F1
#
_cell.length_a   1.000
_cell.length_b   1.000
_cell.length_c   1.000
_cell.angle_alpha   90.00
_cell.angle_beta   90.00
_cell.angle_gamma   90.00
#
_symmetry.space_group_name_H-M   'P 1'
#
loop_
_entity.id
_entity.type
_entity.pdbx_description
1 polymer ?
#
loop_
_entity_poly.entity_id
_entity_poly.type
_entity_poly.pdbx_seq_one_letter_code
_entity_poly.pdbx_strand_id
1 'polypeptide(L)'
;MTVTANTHAHDAVDPDAMMVALLREYGLPGARERARHHIGRCVEAGLADDAAFWMQISNHLDALASSDYGPADLRTPSGPVSPTARQPD
;
A
#
# COMPACT_ATOMS: atom_id res chain seq x y z
N MET A 1 -0.22 39.76 28.87
CA MET A 1 0.00 38.29 28.94
C MET A 1 -0.37 37.73 27.58
N THR A 2 0.61 37.49 26.73
CA THR A 2 0.40 36.96 25.38
C THR A 2 0.28 35.45 25.50
N VAL A 3 -0.95 34.94 25.44
CA VAL A 3 -1.18 33.50 25.24
C VAL A 3 -0.79 33.23 23.80
N THR A 4 0.47 32.86 23.57
CA THR A 4 0.83 32.14 22.36
C THR A 4 0.01 30.87 22.42
N ALA A 5 -1.09 30.84 21.67
CA ALA A 5 -1.65 29.59 21.22
C ALA A 5 -0.49 28.91 20.47
N ASN A 6 0.26 28.05 21.17
CA ASN A 6 0.88 26.92 20.53
C ASN A 6 -0.28 26.25 19.84
N THR A 7 -0.46 26.57 18.55
CA THR A 7 -1.34 25.84 17.67
C THR A 7 -0.95 24.42 17.89
N HIS A 8 -1.81 23.74 18.63
CA HIS A 8 -1.79 22.31 18.80
C HIS A 8 -1.82 21.84 17.35
N ALA A 9 -0.65 21.55 16.80
CA ALA A 9 -0.50 20.53 15.79
C ALA A 9 -1.06 19.31 16.51
N HIS A 10 -2.39 19.20 16.49
CA HIS A 10 -3.06 17.94 16.45
C HIS A 10 -2.26 17.19 15.41
N ASP A 11 -1.44 16.29 15.93
CA ASP A 11 -0.69 15.28 15.23
C ASP A 11 -1.71 14.55 14.36
N ALA A 12 -2.05 15.16 13.23
CA ALA A 12 -2.87 14.55 12.21
C ALA A 12 -1.93 13.51 11.67
N VAL A 13 -1.97 12.35 12.31
CA VAL A 13 -1.16 11.19 11.97
C VAL A 13 -1.32 11.02 10.47
N ASP A 14 -0.26 11.31 9.74
CA ASP A 14 -0.31 11.26 8.31
C ASP A 14 -0.56 9.79 7.90
N PRO A 15 -1.57 9.50 7.08
CA PRO A 15 -1.93 8.13 6.74
C PRO A 15 -0.79 7.42 5.98
N ASP A 16 0.06 8.15 5.26
CA ASP A 16 1.25 7.60 4.60
C ASP A 16 2.34 7.27 5.62
N ALA A 17 2.61 8.17 6.58
CA ALA A 17 3.54 7.92 7.67
C ALA A 17 3.12 6.69 8.52
N MET A 18 1.82 6.55 8.82
CA MET A 18 1.29 5.38 9.53
C MET A 18 1.39 4.11 8.69
N MET A 19 1.10 4.18 7.39
CA MET A 19 1.28 3.06 6.47
C MET A 19 2.75 2.59 6.44
N VAL A 20 3.71 3.52 6.31
CA VAL A 20 5.15 3.22 6.31
C VAL A 20 5.58 2.58 7.63
N ALA A 21 5.07 3.07 8.77
CA ALA A 21 5.34 2.47 10.07
C ALA A 21 4.85 1.00 10.15
N LEU A 22 3.62 0.75 9.69
CA LEU A 22 3.05 -0.61 9.65
C LEU A 22 3.82 -1.55 8.73
N LEU A 23 4.21 -1.06 7.55
CA LEU A 23 5.02 -1.81 6.59
C LEU A 23 6.39 -2.17 7.19
N ARG A 24 7.01 -1.23 7.92
CA ARG A 24 8.31 -1.45 8.56
C ARG A 24 8.23 -2.44 9.72
N GLU A 25 7.15 -2.42 10.49
CA GLU A 25 6.97 -3.25 11.68
C GLU A 25 6.48 -4.68 11.34
N TYR A 26 5.50 -4.80 10.44
CA TYR A 26 4.81 -6.08 10.17
C TYR A 26 4.96 -6.59 8.72
N GLY A 27 5.51 -5.79 7.82
CA GLY A 27 5.50 -6.07 6.39
C GLY A 27 4.11 -5.91 5.75
N LEU A 28 4.03 -5.98 4.43
CA LEU A 28 2.80 -5.78 3.65
C LEU A 28 1.61 -6.67 4.07
N PRO A 29 1.76 -8.01 4.26
CA PRO A 29 0.62 -8.84 4.68
C PRO A 29 0.15 -8.51 6.09
N GLY A 30 1.07 -8.28 7.03
CA GLY A 30 0.74 -7.94 8.42
C GLY A 30 0.13 -6.56 8.57
N ALA A 31 0.62 -5.57 7.82
CA ALA A 31 0.06 -4.22 7.77
C ALA A 31 -1.40 -4.22 7.30
N ARG A 32 -1.74 -5.02 6.28
CA ARG A 32 -3.11 -5.15 5.76
C ARG A 32 -4.04 -5.76 6.80
N GLU A 33 -3.61 -6.82 7.48
CA GLU A 33 -4.41 -7.44 8.55
C GLU A 33 -4.65 -6.46 9.69
N ARG A 34 -3.60 -5.73 10.09
CA ARG A 34 -3.68 -4.72 11.16
C ARG A 34 -4.66 -3.60 10.81
N ALA A 35 -4.57 -3.04 9.60
CA ALA A 35 -5.48 -2.01 9.14
C ALA A 35 -6.94 -2.49 9.17
N ARG A 36 -7.23 -3.69 8.63
CA ARG A 36 -8.59 -4.27 8.66
C ARG A 36 -9.11 -4.50 10.08
N HIS A 37 -8.24 -4.95 10.97
CA HIS A 37 -8.58 -5.12 12.38
C HIS A 37 -8.98 -3.78 13.03
N HIS A 38 -8.22 -2.72 12.77
CA HIS A 38 -8.53 -1.38 13.27
C HIS A 38 -9.84 -0.82 12.69
N ILE A 39 -10.12 -1.01 11.39
CA ILE A 39 -11.42 -0.64 10.79
C ILE A 39 -12.57 -1.28 11.57
N GLY A 40 -12.50 -2.60 11.80
CA GLY A 40 -13.53 -3.32 12.55
C GLY A 40 -13.72 -2.75 13.95
N ARG A 41 -12.63 -2.48 14.67
CA ARG A 41 -12.68 -1.88 16.02
C ARG A 41 -13.28 -0.47 16.03
N CYS A 42 -12.96 0.35 15.04
CA CYS A 42 -13.48 1.72 14.91
C CYS A 42 -14.98 1.71 14.58
N VAL A 43 -15.43 0.82 13.69
CA VAL A 43 -16.85 0.65 13.36
C VAL A 43 -17.65 0.21 14.59
N GLU A 44 -17.17 -0.78 15.34
CA GLU A 44 -17.81 -1.27 16.56
C GLU A 44 -17.89 -0.18 17.66
N ALA A 45 -16.91 0.73 17.69
CA ALA A 45 -16.88 1.86 18.61
C ALA A 45 -17.68 3.09 18.12
N GLY A 46 -18.25 3.05 16.91
CA GLY A 46 -18.95 4.19 16.31
C GLY A 46 -18.04 5.34 15.87
N LEU A 47 -16.74 5.08 15.70
CA LEU A 47 -15.72 6.07 15.31
C LEU A 47 -15.59 6.10 13.78
N ALA A 48 -16.51 6.81 13.13
CA ALA A 48 -16.59 6.86 11.66
C ALA A 48 -15.36 7.51 11.01
N ASP A 49 -14.80 8.57 11.63
CA ASP A 49 -13.63 9.29 11.12
C ASP A 49 -12.37 8.40 11.18
N ASP A 50 -12.13 7.77 12.32
CA ASP A 50 -11.05 6.78 12.47
C ASP A 50 -11.23 5.58 11.54
N ALA A 51 -12.46 5.08 11.38
CA ALA A 51 -12.72 3.97 10.45
C ALA A 51 -12.40 4.37 9.00
N ALA A 52 -12.74 5.58 8.59
CA ALA A 52 -12.41 6.11 7.26
C ALA A 52 -10.89 6.27 7.08
N PHE A 53 -10.18 6.74 8.12
CA PHE A 53 -8.72 6.82 8.13
C PHE A 53 -8.06 5.45 7.93
N TRP A 54 -8.46 4.43 8.72
CA TRP A 54 -7.94 3.08 8.59
C TRP A 54 -8.32 2.41 7.26
N MET A 55 -9.50 2.75 6.72
CA MET A 55 -9.94 2.30 5.39
C MET A 55 -9.07 2.90 4.28
N GLN A 56 -8.69 4.18 4.40
CA GLN A 56 -7.76 4.82 3.47
C GLN A 56 -6.39 4.13 3.48
N ILE A 57 -5.84 3.83 4.66
CA ILE A 57 -4.58 3.08 4.80
C ILE A 57 -4.70 1.69 4.19
N SER A 58 -5.78 0.96 4.48
CA SER A 58 -6.01 -0.37 3.91
C SER A 58 -6.06 -0.34 2.38
N ASN A 59 -6.70 0.66 1.79
CA ASN A 59 -6.79 0.81 0.34
C ASN A 59 -5.41 1.08 -0.29
N HIS A 60 -4.56 1.91 0.34
CA HIS A 60 -3.19 2.13 -0.14
C HIS A 60 -2.35 0.85 -0.07
N LEU A 61 -2.43 0.11 1.03
CA LEU A 61 -1.73 -1.17 1.18
C LEU A 61 -2.20 -2.21 0.14
N ASP A 62 -3.48 -2.20 -0.23
CA ASP A 62 -4.04 -3.07 -1.27
C ASP A 62 -3.54 -2.69 -2.67
N ALA A 63 -3.46 -1.38 -2.95
CA ALA A 63 -2.86 -0.87 -4.18
C ALA A 63 -1.37 -1.23 -4.29
N LEU A 64 -0.61 -1.16 -3.20
CA LEU A 64 0.79 -1.60 -3.16
C LEU A 64 0.91 -3.10 -3.45
N ALA A 65 0.06 -3.93 -2.85
CA ALA A 65 0.04 -5.37 -3.12
C ALA A 65 -0.35 -5.71 -4.57
N SER A 66 -1.24 -4.92 -5.16
CA SER A 66 -1.63 -5.06 -6.56
C SER A 66 -0.55 -4.54 -7.51
N SER A 67 0.21 -3.54 -7.11
CA SER A 67 1.36 -3.01 -7.84
C SER A 67 2.56 -3.96 -7.83
N ASP A 68 2.62 -4.90 -6.87
CA ASP A 68 3.58 -6.01 -6.86
C ASP A 68 3.26 -7.06 -7.95
N TYR A 69 2.10 -6.94 -8.63
CA TYR A 69 1.80 -7.69 -9.85
C TYR A 69 2.45 -7.05 -11.08
N GLY A 70 3.80 -7.06 -11.08
CA GLY A 70 4.65 -7.19 -12.27
C GLY A 70 5.29 -5.90 -12.84
N PRO A 71 6.63 -5.85 -13.03
CA PRO A 71 7.18 -5.09 -14.13
C PRO A 71 6.63 -5.67 -15.43
N ALA A 72 5.83 -4.90 -16.14
CA ALA A 72 5.37 -5.18 -17.50
C ALA A 72 6.53 -5.15 -18.54
N ASP A 73 7.76 -5.56 -18.20
CA ASP A 73 8.91 -5.40 -19.11
C ASP A 73 10.03 -6.44 -18.98
N LEU A 74 9.75 -7.73 -18.83
CA LEU A 74 10.78 -8.75 -19.11
C LEU A 74 10.26 -9.91 -19.98
N ARG A 75 10.24 -9.59 -21.29
CA ARG A 75 10.55 -10.48 -22.43
C ARG A 75 9.88 -11.85 -22.45
N THR A 76 8.81 -11.93 -23.23
CA THR A 76 8.68 -13.02 -24.19
C THR A 76 8.53 -12.41 -25.58
N PRO A 77 9.57 -12.41 -26.44
CA PRO A 77 9.30 -12.35 -27.87
C PRO A 77 8.74 -13.72 -28.27
N SER A 78 7.42 -13.87 -28.15
CA SER A 78 6.70 -14.98 -28.79
C SER A 78 6.61 -14.68 -30.28
N GLY A 79 7.54 -15.26 -31.06
CA GLY A 79 7.35 -15.54 -32.50
C GLY A 79 8.55 -15.24 -33.40
N PRO A 80 8.68 -15.95 -34.54
CA PRO A 80 8.70 -17.40 -34.70
C PRO A 80 10.14 -17.88 -34.98
N VAL A 81 10.50 -19.07 -34.51
CA VAL A 81 11.72 -19.74 -35.00
C VAL A 81 11.51 -20.09 -36.48
N SER A 82 12.06 -19.27 -37.37
CA SER A 82 12.32 -19.71 -38.75
C SER A 82 13.53 -20.63 -38.72
N PRO A 83 13.42 -21.92 -39.11
CA PRO A 83 14.60 -22.72 -39.33
C PRO A 83 15.25 -22.23 -40.63
N THR A 84 16.22 -21.33 -40.52
CA THR A 84 17.11 -21.04 -41.64
C THR A 84 17.89 -22.31 -41.96
N ALA A 85 17.44 -23.01 -43.00
CA ALA A 85 18.22 -24.01 -43.70
C ALA A 85 19.56 -23.37 -44.12
N ARG A 86 20.65 -23.81 -43.50
CA ARG A 86 22.01 -23.67 -44.04
C ARG A 86 22.62 -25.06 -44.10
N GLN A 87 22.46 -25.69 -45.25
CA GLN A 87 23.36 -26.73 -45.72
C GLN A 87 24.39 -26.03 -46.62
N PRO A 88 25.69 -26.09 -46.32
CA PRO A 88 26.72 -25.90 -47.33
C PRO A 88 27.19 -27.25 -47.89
N ASP A 89 27.62 -27.18 -49.16
CA ASP A 89 28.13 -28.24 -50.05
C ASP A 89 29.34 -28.99 -49.50
#